data_AF-A0A3B9Y2M8-F1
#
_entry.id   AF-A0A3B9Y2M8-F1
#
_cell.length_a   1.000
_cell.length_b   1.000
_cell.length_c   1.000
_cell.angle_alpha   90.00
_cell.angle_beta   90.00
_cell.angle_gamma   90.00
#
_symmetry.space_group_name_H-M   'P 1'
#
loop_
_entity.id
_entity.type
_entity.pdbx_description
1 polymer ?
#
loop_
_entity_poly.entity_id
_entity_poly.type
_entity_poly.pdbx_seq_one_letter_code
_entity_poly.pdbx_strand_id
1 'polypeptide(L)'
;LAQGARLANPGEFTLRAFLNGRLGLAQAEAVMDLIGAQTEAGQRLAMQQLQGRVSSQVQEARHAILAVVARIEASIDFPEDDVPTPLPAELMPMVAIAQQQVDALLAGSEQGRLYRQGLRTAIIGRPNVGKSSLLNALLRSERAIVTPVAGTTRDTVEEVANLRGIPLHLIDTAGITPSSDPVEQIGVQRSRAAAESADIVLLVYDGSEKLTEQDRLVSDELRMMGFGSGASASTSRPVIVVINKADREQLVEHEA
;
A
#
# COMPACT_ATOMS: atom_id res chain seq x y z
N LEU A 1 9.14 20.83 31.09
CA LEU A 1 10.51 20.32 31.32
C LEU A 1 11.13 20.85 32.63
N ALA A 2 10.98 22.15 32.95
CA ALA A 2 11.57 22.77 34.15
C ALA A 2 11.12 22.20 35.52
N GLN A 3 10.08 21.37 35.57
CA GLN A 3 9.65 20.66 36.80
C GLN A 3 9.98 19.16 36.77
N GLY A 4 11.12 18.77 36.18
CA GLY A 4 11.64 17.39 36.22
C GLY A 4 11.16 16.45 35.11
N ALA A 5 10.31 16.91 34.19
CA ALA A 5 9.90 16.13 33.03
C ALA A 5 10.95 16.18 31.90
N ARG A 6 11.15 15.06 31.19
CA ARG A 6 11.96 14.96 29.95
C ARG A 6 11.04 15.07 28.72
N LEU A 7 11.56 15.61 27.60
CA LEU A 7 10.85 15.57 26.32
C LEU A 7 10.74 14.11 25.86
N ALA A 8 9.57 13.71 25.37
CA ALA A 8 9.36 12.36 24.88
C ALA A 8 10.06 12.15 23.52
N ASN A 9 10.55 10.92 23.31
CA ASN A 9 11.01 10.43 22.02
C ASN A 9 9.80 10.08 21.13
N PRO A 10 9.97 9.99 19.81
CA PRO A 10 8.92 9.52 18.90
C PRO A 10 8.34 8.18 19.36
N GLY A 11 7.01 8.09 19.46
CA GLY A 11 6.28 6.88 19.86
C GLY A 11 6.40 6.49 21.34
N GLU A 12 7.10 7.25 22.19
CA GLU A 12 7.43 6.83 23.56
C GLU A 12 6.20 6.55 24.44
N PHE A 13 5.09 7.29 24.27
CA PHE A 13 3.86 7.06 25.01
C PHE A 13 3.19 5.74 24.62
N THR A 14 3.11 5.45 23.33
CA THR A 14 2.55 4.18 22.81
C THR A 14 3.44 3.00 23.22
N LEU A 15 4.77 3.17 23.16
CA LEU A 15 5.73 2.17 23.63
C LEU A 15 5.55 1.88 25.12
N ARG A 16 5.39 2.90 25.96
CA ARG A 16 5.11 2.72 27.39
C ARG A 16 3.80 1.96 27.61
N ALA A 17 2.75 2.23 26.84
CA ALA A 17 1.50 1.49 26.95
C ALA A 17 1.66 0.00 26.58
N PHE A 18 2.45 -0.30 25.55
CA PHE A 18 2.81 -1.66 25.16
C PHE A 18 3.63 -2.39 26.24
N LEU A 19 4.72 -1.77 26.71
CA LEU A 19 5.60 -2.36 27.73
C LEU A 19 4.90 -2.63 29.06
N ASN A 20 3.90 -1.81 29.40
CA ASN A 20 3.06 -2.02 30.59
C ASN A 20 1.85 -2.94 30.34
N GLY A 21 1.78 -3.63 29.20
CA GLY A 21 0.76 -4.63 28.90
C GLY A 21 -0.64 -4.07 28.64
N ARG A 22 -0.81 -2.75 28.52
CA ARG A 22 -2.11 -2.13 28.23
C ARG A 22 -2.54 -2.36 26.78
N LEU A 23 -1.58 -2.51 25.87
CA LEU A 23 -1.80 -2.74 24.43
C LEU A 23 -0.89 -3.88 23.96
N GLY A 24 -1.36 -4.69 23.01
CA GLY A 24 -0.51 -5.58 22.22
C GLY A 24 0.26 -4.83 21.14
N LEU A 25 1.28 -5.47 20.54
CA LEU A 25 2.12 -4.84 19.51
C LEU A 25 1.30 -4.38 18.30
N ALA A 26 0.43 -5.25 17.77
CA ALA A 26 -0.43 -4.92 16.64
C ALA A 26 -1.38 -3.74 16.92
N GLN A 27 -1.81 -3.57 18.18
CA GLN A 27 -2.63 -2.43 18.59
C GLN A 27 -1.80 -1.14 18.71
N ALA A 28 -0.56 -1.24 19.19
CA ALA A 28 0.37 -0.12 19.24
C ALA A 28 0.71 0.40 17.83
N GLU A 29 0.93 -0.49 16.86
CA GLU A 29 1.11 -0.15 15.44
C GLU A 29 -0.14 0.53 14.87
N ALA A 30 -1.32 0.01 15.18
CA ALA A 30 -2.59 0.57 14.73
C ALA A 30 -2.84 2.01 15.21
N VAL A 31 -2.20 2.46 16.30
CA VAL A 31 -2.25 3.87 16.72
C VAL A 31 -1.60 4.77 15.66
N MET A 32 -0.46 4.36 15.11
CA MET A 32 0.22 5.11 14.06
C MET A 32 -0.59 5.09 12.76
N ASP A 33 -1.12 3.92 12.39
CA ASP A 33 -1.98 3.78 11.22
C ASP A 33 -3.24 4.64 11.32
N LEU A 34 -3.83 4.76 12.52
CA LEU A 34 -5.02 5.58 12.75
C LEU A 34 -4.72 7.08 12.62
N ILE A 35 -3.57 7.53 13.14
CA ILE A 35 -3.14 8.93 13.07
C ILE A 35 -2.76 9.28 11.61
N GLY A 36 -2.12 8.36 10.90
CA GLY A 36 -1.65 8.55 9.53
C GLY A 36 -2.67 8.20 8.44
N ALA A 37 -3.87 7.72 8.80
CA ALA A 37 -4.86 7.27 7.83
C ALA A 37 -5.29 8.41 6.90
N GLN A 38 -5.13 8.19 5.60
CA GLN A 38 -5.46 9.18 4.55
C GLN A 38 -6.87 8.97 3.96
N THR A 39 -7.52 7.85 4.27
CA THR A 39 -8.86 7.51 3.78
C THR A 39 -9.74 7.01 4.93
N GLU A 40 -11.06 7.16 4.81
CA GLU A 40 -12.00 6.59 5.80
C GLU A 40 -11.85 5.08 5.93
N ALA A 41 -11.58 4.39 4.82
CA ALA A 41 -11.40 2.94 4.81
C ALA A 41 -10.14 2.54 5.58
N GLY A 42 -9.01 3.23 5.36
CA GLY A 42 -7.79 3.06 6.13
C GLY A 42 -7.99 3.36 7.62
N GLN A 43 -8.74 4.43 7.94
CA GLN A 43 -9.06 4.80 9.33
C GLN A 43 -9.91 3.72 10.02
N ARG A 44 -10.95 3.21 9.34
CA ARG A 44 -11.79 2.11 9.86
C ARG A 44 -10.97 0.83 10.07
N LEU A 45 -10.06 0.50 9.14
CA LEU A 45 -9.18 -0.65 9.27
C LEU A 45 -8.24 -0.51 10.48
N ALA A 46 -7.59 0.64 10.64
CA ALA A 46 -6.75 0.93 11.79
C ALA A 46 -7.54 0.86 13.11
N MET A 47 -8.77 1.37 13.13
CA MET A 47 -9.64 1.30 14.31
C MET A 47 -9.98 -0.15 14.71
N GLN A 48 -10.28 -1.02 13.74
CA GLN A 48 -10.52 -2.44 14.02
C GLN A 48 -9.27 -3.15 14.56
N GLN A 49 -8.09 -2.82 14.05
CA GLN A 49 -6.84 -3.37 14.53
C GLN A 49 -6.51 -2.87 15.95
N LEU A 50 -6.77 -1.58 16.23
CA LEU A 50 -6.62 -0.98 17.56
C LEU A 50 -7.56 -1.63 18.60
N GLN A 51 -8.78 -1.99 18.20
CA GLN A 51 -9.73 -2.76 19.02
C GLN A 51 -9.28 -4.21 19.27
N GLY A 52 -8.17 -4.66 18.67
CA GLY A 52 -7.55 -5.95 18.95
C GLY A 52 -8.03 -7.09 18.04
N ARG A 53 -8.70 -6.81 16.92
CA ARG A 53 -9.20 -7.85 16.00
C ARG A 53 -8.11 -8.80 15.51
N VAL A 54 -6.97 -8.28 15.08
CA VAL A 54 -5.83 -9.10 14.64
C VAL A 54 -5.24 -9.86 15.83
N SER A 55 -5.12 -9.20 16.99
CA SER A 55 -4.59 -9.83 18.20
C SER A 55 -5.44 -11.01 18.66
N SER A 56 -6.77 -10.90 18.62
CA SER A 56 -7.66 -12.01 19.00
C SER A 56 -7.50 -13.21 18.06
N GLN A 57 -7.48 -12.98 16.74
CA GLN A 57 -7.29 -14.03 15.74
C GLN A 57 -5.93 -14.73 15.89
N VAL A 58 -4.85 -13.99 16.16
CA VAL A 58 -3.53 -14.57 16.41
C VAL A 58 -3.51 -15.36 17.73
N GLN A 59 -4.18 -14.88 18.78
CA GLN A 59 -4.26 -15.63 20.03
C GLN A 59 -5.06 -16.93 19.88
N GLU A 60 -6.13 -16.94 19.09
CA GLU A 60 -6.87 -18.16 18.77
C GLU A 60 -5.98 -19.21 18.09
N ALA A 61 -5.23 -18.82 17.06
CA ALA A 61 -4.26 -19.71 16.40
C ALA A 61 -3.16 -20.19 17.34
N ARG A 62 -2.65 -19.29 18.20
CA ARG A 62 -1.65 -19.62 19.22
C ARG A 62 -2.20 -20.63 20.23
N HIS A 63 -3.43 -20.49 20.70
CA HIS A 63 -4.04 -21.43 21.65
C HIS A 63 -4.19 -22.82 21.04
N ALA A 64 -4.59 -22.92 19.76
CA ALA A 64 -4.67 -24.21 19.07
C ALA A 64 -3.30 -24.91 19.01
N ILE A 65 -2.23 -24.17 18.72
CA ILE A 65 -0.86 -24.71 18.69
C ILE A 65 -0.37 -25.10 20.09
N LEU A 66 -0.60 -24.24 21.09
CA LEU A 66 -0.19 -24.54 22.48
C LEU A 66 -0.86 -25.79 23.04
N ALA A 67 -2.11 -26.06 22.65
CA ALA A 67 -2.80 -27.28 23.05
C ALA A 67 -2.14 -28.54 22.44
N VAL A 68 -1.59 -28.45 21.23
CA VAL A 68 -0.81 -29.53 20.62
C VAL A 68 0.52 -29.70 21.35
N VAL A 69 1.24 -28.60 21.61
CA VAL A 69 2.53 -28.61 22.33
C VAL A 69 2.37 -29.23 23.72
N ALA A 70 1.36 -28.80 24.48
CA ALA A 70 1.11 -29.31 25.83
C ALA A 70 0.84 -30.82 25.85
N ARG A 71 0.15 -31.37 24.84
CA ARG A 71 -0.09 -32.82 24.74
C ARG A 71 1.18 -33.60 24.45
N ILE A 72 2.05 -33.07 23.59
CA ILE A 72 3.34 -33.68 23.29
C ILE A 72 4.24 -33.62 24.52
N GLU A 73 4.38 -32.44 25.13
CA GLU A 73 5.21 -32.22 26.33
C GLU A 73 4.77 -33.12 27.49
N ALA A 74 3.46 -33.23 27.77
CA ALA A 74 2.95 -34.12 28.82
C ALA A 74 3.36 -35.59 28.62
N SER A 75 3.44 -36.08 27.38
CA SER A 75 3.89 -37.45 27.08
C SER A 75 5.40 -37.64 27.18
N ILE A 76 6.18 -36.57 27.08
CA ILE A 76 7.65 -36.60 27.16
C ILE A 76 8.11 -36.47 28.61
N ASP A 77 7.50 -35.56 29.37
CA ASP A 77 7.93 -35.24 30.74
C ASP A 77 7.47 -36.27 31.78
N PHE A 78 6.38 -37.01 31.50
CA PHE A 78 5.78 -37.97 32.44
C PHE A 78 5.54 -39.36 31.83
N PRO A 79 6.58 -40.06 31.33
CA PRO A 79 6.44 -41.37 30.72
C PRO A 79 6.00 -42.46 31.72
N GLU A 80 6.19 -42.22 33.02
CA GLU A 80 5.88 -43.12 34.14
C GLU A 80 4.45 -42.97 34.69
N ASP A 81 3.73 -41.91 34.31
CA ASP A 81 2.35 -41.65 34.73
C ASP A 81 1.31 -42.28 33.77
N ASP A 82 1.72 -43.28 32.97
CA ASP A 82 0.90 -43.96 31.95
C ASP A 82 0.21 -42.98 30.96
N VAL A 83 0.78 -41.79 30.75
CA VAL A 83 0.25 -40.81 29.80
C VAL A 83 0.42 -41.35 28.37
N PRO A 84 -0.67 -41.63 27.63
CA PRO A 84 -0.54 -42.17 26.28
C PRO A 84 0.12 -41.15 25.35
N THR A 85 1.14 -41.56 24.60
CA THR A 85 1.72 -40.72 23.55
C THR A 85 0.63 -40.36 22.54
N PRO A 86 0.37 -39.06 22.27
CA PRO A 86 -0.67 -38.67 21.34
C PRO A 86 -0.35 -39.14 19.93
N LEU A 87 -1.34 -39.76 19.27
CA LEU A 87 -1.19 -40.22 17.90
C LEU A 87 -1.28 -39.04 16.92
N PRO A 88 -0.56 -39.08 15.77
CA PRO A 88 -0.68 -38.04 14.75
C PRO A 88 -2.12 -37.77 14.31
N ALA A 89 -2.96 -38.81 14.22
CA ALA A 89 -4.37 -38.69 13.85
C ALA A 89 -5.19 -37.83 14.83
N GLU A 90 -4.75 -37.71 16.09
CA GLU A 90 -5.40 -36.87 17.11
C GLU A 90 -4.92 -35.42 17.06
N LEU A 91 -3.66 -35.20 16.67
CA LEU A 91 -3.02 -33.88 16.66
C LEU A 91 -3.24 -33.13 15.33
N MET A 92 -3.24 -33.86 14.20
CA MET A 92 -3.37 -33.28 12.87
C MET A 92 -4.61 -32.38 12.70
N PRO A 93 -5.81 -32.74 13.21
CA PRO A 93 -6.97 -31.85 13.16
C PRO A 93 -6.75 -30.52 13.89
N MET A 94 -6.05 -30.53 15.03
CA MET A 94 -5.76 -29.32 15.81
C MET A 94 -4.78 -28.39 15.08
N VAL A 95 -3.76 -28.97 14.45
CA VAL A 95 -2.81 -28.24 13.60
C VAL A 95 -3.52 -27.63 12.39
N ALA A 96 -4.42 -28.39 11.74
CA ALA A 96 -5.17 -27.91 10.59
C ALA A 96 -6.07 -26.70 10.94
N ILE A 97 -6.67 -26.67 12.14
CA ILE A 97 -7.43 -25.50 12.62
C ILE A 97 -6.54 -24.27 12.73
N ALA A 98 -5.37 -24.40 13.36
CA ALA A 98 -4.43 -23.28 13.48
C ALA A 98 -3.94 -22.79 12.12
N GLN A 99 -3.66 -23.72 11.20
CA GLN A 99 -3.27 -23.41 9.83
C GLN A 99 -4.36 -22.64 9.09
N GLN A 100 -5.62 -23.09 9.17
CA GLN A 100 -6.75 -22.39 8.54
C GLN A 100 -6.93 -20.96 9.09
N GLN A 101 -6.72 -20.76 10.40
CA GLN A 101 -6.79 -19.43 11.03
C GLN A 101 -5.67 -18.52 10.51
N VAL A 102 -4.45 -19.04 10.35
CA VAL A 102 -3.32 -18.30 9.79
C VAL A 102 -3.54 -17.99 8.30
N ASP A 103 -4.01 -18.95 7.52
CA ASP A 103 -4.30 -18.76 6.09
C ASP A 103 -5.38 -17.68 5.89
N ALA A 104 -6.40 -17.64 6.74
CA ALA A 104 -7.42 -16.60 6.71
C ALA A 104 -6.85 -15.19 7.02
N LEU A 105 -5.88 -15.10 7.93
CA LEU A 105 -5.16 -13.85 8.21
C LEU A 105 -4.31 -13.41 7.01
N LEU A 106 -3.63 -14.35 6.37
CA LEU A 106 -2.77 -14.09 5.21
C LEU A 106 -3.57 -13.67 3.98
N ALA A 107 -4.74 -14.27 3.74
CA ALA A 107 -5.60 -13.98 2.59
C ALA A 107 -6.02 -12.50 2.51
N GLY A 108 -6.21 -11.83 3.65
CA GLY A 108 -6.58 -10.41 3.70
C GLY A 108 -5.40 -9.43 3.78
N SER A 109 -4.16 -9.93 3.87
CA SER A 109 -2.99 -9.11 4.21
C SER A 109 -2.61 -8.12 3.11
N GLU A 110 -2.65 -8.53 1.84
CA GLU A 110 -2.32 -7.67 0.71
C GLU A 110 -3.33 -6.54 0.55
N GLN A 111 -4.62 -6.86 0.64
CA GLN A 111 -5.69 -5.87 0.59
C GLN A 111 -5.56 -4.89 1.76
N GLY A 112 -5.31 -5.38 2.98
CA GLY A 112 -5.05 -4.52 4.15
C GLY A 112 -3.85 -3.59 3.96
N ARG A 113 -2.78 -4.08 3.32
CA ARG A 113 -1.61 -3.25 2.96
C ARG A 113 -2.02 -2.11 2.01
N LEU A 114 -2.81 -2.38 0.98
CA LEU A 114 -3.27 -1.36 0.03
C LEU A 114 -4.10 -0.27 0.72
N TYR A 115 -5.01 -0.63 1.64
CA TYR A 115 -5.80 0.36 2.37
C TYR A 115 -4.99 1.18 3.39
N ARG A 116 -3.90 0.63 3.95
CA ARG A 116 -3.04 1.34 4.90
C ARG A 116 -1.99 2.21 4.22
N GLN A 117 -1.27 1.64 3.25
CA GLN A 117 -0.10 2.25 2.63
C GLN A 117 -0.43 2.93 1.31
N GLY A 118 -1.50 2.51 0.62
CA GLY A 118 -1.85 3.04 -0.69
C GLY A 118 -1.00 2.47 -1.82
N LEU A 119 -1.08 3.16 -2.96
CA LEU A 119 -0.30 2.87 -4.16
C LEU A 119 0.40 4.12 -4.64
N ARG A 120 1.70 4.02 -4.88
CA ARG A 120 2.48 5.03 -5.58
C ARG A 120 2.12 5.01 -7.06
N THR A 121 1.59 6.11 -7.56
CA THR A 121 0.98 6.20 -8.88
C THR A 121 1.65 7.29 -9.69
N ALA A 122 2.36 6.93 -10.76
CA ALA A 122 2.98 7.89 -11.67
C ALA A 122 2.07 8.19 -12.86
N ILE A 123 1.89 9.47 -13.20
CA ILE A 123 1.16 9.91 -14.39
C ILE A 123 2.18 10.28 -15.46
N ILE A 124 2.24 9.47 -16.52
CA ILE A 124 3.29 9.52 -17.55
C ILE A 124 2.64 9.72 -18.92
N GLY A 125 3.33 10.43 -19.81
CA GLY A 125 2.86 10.74 -21.16
C GLY A 125 3.62 11.95 -21.72
N ARG A 126 3.53 12.19 -23.04
CA ARG A 126 4.21 13.33 -23.68
C ARG A 126 3.68 14.70 -23.17
N PRO A 127 4.38 15.82 -23.41
CA PRO A 127 3.86 17.15 -23.07
C PRO A 127 2.46 17.40 -23.65
N ASN A 128 1.62 18.17 -22.94
CA ASN A 128 0.29 18.63 -23.39
C ASN A 128 -0.80 17.57 -23.65
N VAL A 129 -0.58 16.29 -23.33
CA VAL A 129 -1.64 15.23 -23.35
C VAL A 129 -2.69 15.40 -22.24
N GLY A 130 -2.50 16.36 -21.34
CA GLY A 130 -3.44 16.66 -20.26
C GLY A 130 -3.19 15.91 -18.94
N LYS A 131 -1.94 15.50 -18.67
CA LYS A 131 -1.52 14.91 -17.38
C LYS A 131 -1.95 15.75 -16.16
N SER A 132 -1.70 17.06 -16.20
CA SER A 132 -2.08 17.99 -15.12
C SER A 132 -3.58 18.12 -14.96
N SER A 133 -4.34 18.06 -16.06
CA SER A 133 -5.80 18.07 -16.01
C SER A 133 -6.34 16.80 -15.38
N LEU A 134 -5.77 15.63 -15.72
CA LEU A 134 -6.12 14.35 -15.11
C LEU A 134 -5.80 14.32 -13.62
N LEU A 135 -4.60 14.74 -13.23
CA LEU A 135 -4.19 14.87 -11.84
C LEU A 135 -5.17 15.75 -11.05
N ASN A 136 -5.48 16.93 -11.57
CA ASN A 136 -6.44 17.84 -10.93
C ASN A 136 -7.85 17.25 -10.85
N ALA A 137 -8.28 16.48 -11.85
CA ALA A 137 -9.56 15.81 -11.83
C ALA A 137 -9.62 14.77 -10.71
N LEU A 138 -8.61 13.89 -10.63
CA LEU A 138 -8.50 12.86 -9.60
C LEU A 138 -8.50 13.46 -8.19
N LEU A 139 -7.75 14.55 -7.99
CA LEU A 139 -7.68 15.24 -6.70
C LEU A 139 -8.94 16.00 -6.33
N ARG A 140 -9.80 16.38 -7.29
CA ARG A 140 -11.06 17.07 -7.02
C ARG A 140 -12.21 16.11 -6.77
N SER A 141 -12.26 14.98 -7.47
CA SER A 141 -13.32 13.97 -7.31
C SER A 141 -13.16 13.16 -6.03
N GLU A 142 -11.92 12.97 -5.57
CA GLU A 142 -11.58 11.97 -4.57
C GLU A 142 -10.56 12.50 -3.56
N ARG A 143 -10.79 13.66 -2.94
CA ARG A 143 -9.87 14.13 -1.88
C ARG A 143 -9.80 13.12 -0.74
N ALA A 144 -8.59 12.65 -0.47
CA ALA A 144 -8.25 11.95 0.76
C ALA A 144 -8.61 12.82 1.98
N ILE A 145 -8.93 12.18 3.12
CA ILE A 145 -9.09 12.88 4.40
C ILE A 145 -7.70 13.32 4.82
N VAL A 146 -7.30 14.50 4.38
CA VAL A 146 -6.04 15.11 4.77
C VAL A 146 -6.36 16.30 5.63
N THR A 147 -5.92 16.26 6.88
CA THR A 147 -5.87 17.46 7.70
C THR A 147 -4.68 18.31 7.22
N PRO A 148 -4.85 19.63 7.01
CA PRO A 148 -3.74 20.51 6.66
C PRO A 148 -2.85 20.73 7.90
N VAL A 149 -2.15 19.69 8.34
CA VAL A 149 -1.13 19.84 9.39
C VAL A 149 0.16 20.26 8.69
N ALA A 150 0.41 21.57 8.68
CA ALA A 150 1.69 22.12 8.25
C ALA A 150 2.81 21.55 9.13
N GLY A 151 3.78 20.84 8.52
CA GLY A 151 5.00 20.43 9.23
C GLY A 151 5.54 19.03 8.95
N THR A 152 4.90 18.17 8.16
CA THR A 152 5.49 16.87 7.77
C THR A 152 6.28 16.98 6.47
N THR A 153 7.26 17.89 6.45
CA THR A 153 8.26 17.94 5.38
C THR A 153 9.25 16.81 5.60
N ARG A 154 9.20 15.76 4.76
CA ARG A 154 10.41 14.97 4.52
C ARG A 154 10.46 14.18 3.23
N ASP A 155 9.32 13.91 2.61
CA ASP A 155 9.27 13.33 1.28
C ASP A 155 8.57 14.32 0.33
N THR A 156 8.89 14.22 -0.95
CA THR A 156 8.30 14.97 -2.07
C THR A 156 6.82 15.32 -1.85
N VAL A 157 6.37 16.49 -2.31
CA VAL A 157 4.97 16.93 -2.23
C VAL A 157 4.10 15.97 -3.06
N GLU A 158 3.81 14.79 -2.51
CA GLU A 158 2.95 13.77 -3.09
C GLU A 158 1.51 14.14 -2.75
N GLU A 159 0.69 14.34 -3.79
CA GLU A 159 -0.73 14.61 -3.62
C GLU A 159 -1.48 13.28 -3.53
N VAL A 160 -2.40 13.17 -2.57
CA VAL A 160 -3.11 11.91 -2.30
C VAL A 160 -4.56 11.99 -2.79
N ALA A 161 -4.92 11.11 -3.72
CA ALA A 161 -6.30 10.86 -4.13
C ALA A 161 -6.85 9.60 -3.43
N ASN A 162 -8.16 9.51 -3.24
CA ASN A 162 -8.84 8.42 -2.55
C ASN A 162 -9.70 7.59 -3.53
N LEU A 163 -9.10 6.57 -4.13
CA LEU A 163 -9.81 5.69 -5.03
C LEU A 163 -10.50 4.56 -4.27
N ARG A 164 -11.81 4.71 -4.05
CA ARG A 164 -12.65 3.70 -3.36
C ARG A 164 -12.09 3.26 -2.00
N GLY A 165 -11.45 4.17 -1.27
CA GLY A 165 -10.84 3.90 0.03
C GLY A 165 -9.34 3.59 -0.03
N ILE A 166 -8.75 3.39 -1.22
CA ILE A 166 -7.31 3.17 -1.39
C ILE A 166 -6.65 4.54 -1.63
N PRO A 167 -5.67 4.95 -0.82
CA PRO A 167 -4.90 6.16 -1.09
C PRO A 167 -4.00 5.93 -2.33
N LEU A 168 -4.11 6.82 -3.31
CA LEU A 168 -3.21 6.91 -4.45
C LEU A 168 -2.27 8.08 -4.20
N HIS A 169 -1.00 7.78 -3.95
CA HIS A 169 0.05 8.79 -3.86
C HIS A 169 0.48 9.14 -5.28
N LEU A 170 -0.03 10.26 -5.78
CA LEU A 170 0.27 10.72 -7.12
C LEU A 170 1.70 11.28 -7.12
N ILE A 171 2.63 10.52 -7.71
CA ILE A 171 4.03 10.90 -7.78
C ILE A 171 4.18 11.99 -8.83
N ASP A 172 4.76 13.08 -8.38
CA ASP A 172 4.90 14.29 -9.16
C ASP A 172 5.89 14.11 -10.33
N THR A 173 5.37 14.17 -11.56
CA THR A 173 6.18 14.45 -12.77
C THR A 173 6.25 15.95 -13.07
N ALA A 174 5.75 16.79 -12.16
CA ALA A 174 5.14 18.05 -12.52
C ALA A 174 5.01 19.08 -11.36
N GLY A 175 6.13 19.63 -10.90
CA GLY A 175 6.19 21.02 -10.44
C GLY A 175 5.83 22.01 -11.56
N ILE A 176 4.62 21.90 -12.13
CA ILE A 176 4.11 22.70 -13.25
C ILE A 176 3.47 23.95 -12.66
N THR A 177 4.33 24.90 -12.32
CA THR A 177 4.04 26.30 -12.60
C THR A 177 4.47 26.54 -14.05
N PRO A 178 3.72 27.26 -14.89
CA PRO A 178 4.15 27.55 -16.26
C PRO A 178 5.41 28.43 -16.20
N SER A 179 6.57 27.85 -16.50
CA SER A 179 7.83 28.56 -16.66
C SER A 179 8.32 28.31 -18.07
N SER A 180 8.55 29.39 -18.80
CA SER A 180 9.18 29.41 -20.11
C SER A 180 10.66 29.04 -19.99
N ASP A 181 11.08 27.99 -20.71
CA ASP A 181 12.47 27.56 -20.96
C ASP A 181 13.15 26.74 -19.82
N PRO A 182 14.14 25.85 -20.05
CA PRO A 182 14.37 24.79 -21.04
C PRO A 182 13.94 23.41 -20.45
N VAL A 183 12.71 22.99 -20.72
CA VAL A 183 11.91 22.13 -19.83
C VAL A 183 11.88 20.63 -20.19
N GLU A 184 12.43 20.21 -21.33
CA GLU A 184 12.25 18.84 -21.84
C GLU A 184 13.17 17.77 -21.21
N GLN A 185 14.48 18.02 -21.06
CA GLN A 185 15.39 16.99 -20.51
C GLN A 185 15.17 16.72 -19.02
N ILE A 186 14.83 17.75 -18.24
CA ILE A 186 14.46 17.63 -16.83
C ILE A 186 13.13 16.87 -16.70
N GLY A 187 12.19 17.09 -17.64
CA GLY A 187 10.91 16.37 -17.68
C GLY A 187 11.07 14.87 -17.91
N VAL A 188 12.00 14.46 -18.77
CA VAL A 188 12.31 13.03 -19.03
C VAL A 188 12.93 12.37 -17.80
N GLN A 189 13.95 12.97 -17.18
CA GLN A 189 14.58 12.42 -15.98
C GLN A 189 13.60 12.31 -14.79
N ARG A 190 12.72 13.30 -14.62
CA ARG A 190 11.67 13.26 -13.59
C ARG A 190 10.62 12.18 -13.86
N SER A 191 10.19 12.04 -15.11
CA SER A 191 9.25 10.99 -15.52
C SER A 191 9.83 9.60 -15.28
N ARG A 192 11.12 9.40 -15.57
CA ARG A 192 11.86 8.17 -15.28
C ARG A 192 11.92 7.89 -13.77
N ALA A 193 12.34 8.86 -12.95
CA ALA A 193 12.41 8.68 -11.51
C ALA A 193 11.03 8.38 -10.87
N ALA A 194 9.98 9.06 -11.36
CA ALA A 194 8.61 8.80 -10.94
C ALA A 194 8.18 7.37 -11.31
N ALA A 195 8.45 6.92 -12.54
CA ALA A 195 8.16 5.55 -12.96
C ALA A 195 8.96 4.51 -12.17
N GLU A 196 10.24 4.74 -11.88
CA GLU A 196 11.07 3.83 -11.08
C GLU A 196 10.49 3.59 -9.68
N SER A 197 9.97 4.65 -9.04
CA SER A 197 9.40 4.58 -7.69
C SER A 197 7.91 4.19 -7.60
N ALA A 198 7.21 4.05 -8.73
CA ALA A 198 5.77 3.84 -8.78
C ALA A 198 5.35 2.36 -8.67
N ASP A 199 4.31 2.08 -7.90
CA ASP A 199 3.66 0.75 -7.93
C ASP A 199 2.86 0.57 -9.21
N ILE A 200 2.31 1.65 -9.77
CA ILE A 200 1.47 1.66 -10.97
C ILE A 200 1.69 2.93 -11.82
N VAL A 201 1.59 2.78 -13.14
CA VAL A 201 1.67 3.91 -14.08
C VAL A 201 0.33 4.14 -14.77
N LEU A 202 -0.12 5.39 -14.78
CA LEU A 202 -1.17 5.90 -15.66
C LEU A 202 -0.51 6.49 -16.91
N LEU A 203 -0.55 5.76 -18.02
CA LEU A 203 0.03 6.18 -19.30
C LEU A 203 -1.01 6.95 -20.10
N VAL A 204 -0.82 8.25 -20.23
CA VAL A 204 -1.81 9.18 -20.80
C VAL A 204 -1.46 9.50 -22.26
N TYR A 205 -2.41 9.23 -23.15
CA TYR A 205 -2.38 9.66 -24.55
C TYR A 205 -3.43 10.74 -24.81
N ASP A 206 -3.15 11.59 -25.78
CA ASP A 206 -4.17 12.48 -26.34
C ASP A 206 -4.97 11.72 -27.39
N GLY A 207 -6.25 11.46 -27.11
CA GLY A 207 -7.16 10.78 -28.02
C GLY A 207 -7.49 11.58 -29.28
N SER A 208 -7.31 12.90 -29.27
CA SER A 208 -7.65 13.79 -30.38
C SER A 208 -6.59 13.88 -31.48
N GLU A 209 -5.50 13.14 -31.35
CA GLU A 209 -4.39 13.09 -32.29
C GLU A 209 -4.02 11.61 -32.56
N LYS A 210 -3.42 11.33 -33.72
CA LYS A 210 -2.82 10.01 -33.95
C LYS A 210 -1.63 9.81 -33.01
N LEU A 211 -1.33 8.56 -32.66
CA LEU A 211 -0.15 8.23 -31.87
C LEU A 211 1.11 8.80 -32.53
N THR A 212 1.87 9.56 -31.76
CA THR A 212 3.11 10.20 -32.22
C THR A 212 4.31 9.29 -31.95
N GLU A 213 5.45 9.58 -32.58
CA GLU A 213 6.72 8.93 -32.25
C GLU A 213 7.11 9.13 -30.77
N GLN A 214 6.79 10.28 -30.18
CA GLN A 214 7.03 10.52 -28.76
C GLN A 214 6.18 9.62 -27.86
N ASP A 215 4.92 9.35 -28.24
CA ASP A 215 4.05 8.44 -27.51
C ASP A 215 4.62 7.01 -27.50
N ARG A 216 5.14 6.57 -28.65
CA ARG A 216 5.81 5.27 -28.81
C ARG A 216 7.08 5.18 -27.97
N LEU A 217 7.94 6.20 -28.02
CA LEU A 217 9.18 6.27 -27.23
C LEU A 217 8.91 6.16 -25.72
N VAL A 218 7.89 6.87 -25.20
CA VAL A 218 7.51 6.80 -23.78
C VAL A 218 6.98 5.42 -23.41
N SER A 219 6.16 4.81 -24.25
CA SER A 219 5.63 3.46 -24.05
C SER A 219 6.75 2.42 -24.02
N ASP A 220 7.71 2.50 -24.96
CA ASP A 220 8.84 1.59 -25.03
C ASP A 220 9.80 1.78 -23.84
N GLU A 221 10.00 3.01 -23.38
CA GLU A 221 10.76 3.30 -22.16
C GLU A 221 10.13 2.64 -20.93
N LEU A 222 8.81 2.74 -20.76
CA LEU A 222 8.10 2.07 -19.66
C LEU A 222 8.22 0.55 -19.76
N ARG A 223 8.09 -0.03 -20.97
CA ARG A 223 8.29 -1.46 -21.20
C ARG A 223 9.69 -1.91 -20.79
N MET A 224 10.73 -1.14 -21.11
CA MET A 224 12.10 -1.40 -20.67
C MET A 224 12.26 -1.36 -19.14
N MET A 225 11.43 -0.58 -18.44
CA MET A 225 11.37 -0.52 -16.97
C MET A 225 10.49 -1.61 -16.34
N GLY A 226 10.00 -2.57 -17.13
CA GLY A 226 9.19 -3.70 -16.67
C GLY A 226 7.69 -3.39 -16.53
N PHE A 227 7.23 -2.25 -17.04
CA PHE A 227 5.81 -1.89 -17.06
C PHE A 227 5.08 -2.47 -18.28
N GLY A 228 3.93 -3.10 -18.05
CA GLY A 228 3.11 -3.71 -19.10
C GLY A 228 3.58 -5.11 -19.53
N SER A 229 2.75 -5.79 -20.32
CA SER A 229 2.95 -7.21 -20.67
C SER A 229 3.98 -7.40 -21.78
N GLY A 230 5.23 -7.69 -21.41
CA GLY A 230 6.24 -8.26 -22.29
C GLY A 230 6.64 -9.66 -21.83
N ALA A 231 6.22 -10.70 -22.57
CA ALA A 231 6.70 -12.10 -22.70
C ALA A 231 7.28 -12.93 -21.51
N SER A 232 7.46 -12.41 -20.30
CA SER A 232 7.93 -13.15 -19.13
C SER A 232 7.06 -12.79 -17.91
N ALA A 233 6.03 -13.60 -17.71
CA ALA A 233 4.85 -13.30 -16.90
C ALA A 233 5.03 -13.40 -15.37
N SER A 234 6.22 -13.14 -14.82
CA SER A 234 6.43 -13.18 -13.37
C SER A 234 6.67 -11.82 -12.70
N THR A 235 7.00 -10.76 -13.46
CA THR A 235 7.36 -9.44 -12.87
C THR A 235 6.92 -8.24 -13.71
N SER A 236 5.70 -8.25 -14.27
CA SER A 236 5.17 -7.07 -14.98
C SER A 236 4.54 -6.10 -13.98
N ARG A 237 5.04 -4.86 -13.96
CA ARG A 237 4.46 -3.76 -13.19
C ARG A 237 3.21 -3.24 -13.93
N PRO A 238 2.11 -2.95 -13.20
CA PRO A 238 0.84 -2.59 -13.81
C PRO A 238 0.91 -1.22 -14.52
N VAL A 239 0.27 -1.17 -15.69
CA VAL A 239 0.05 0.04 -16.48
C VAL A 239 -1.42 0.15 -16.82
N ILE A 240 -1.99 1.33 -16.62
CA ILE A 240 -3.32 1.68 -17.11
C ILE A 240 -3.14 2.72 -18.20
N VAL A 241 -3.63 2.40 -19.40
CA VAL A 241 -3.65 3.34 -20.52
C VAL A 241 -4.87 4.24 -20.36
N VAL A 242 -4.65 5.56 -20.44
CA VAL A 242 -5.67 6.60 -20.34
C VAL A 242 -5.71 7.36 -21.65
N ILE A 243 -6.80 7.20 -22.41
CA ILE A 243 -7.06 8.01 -23.60
C ILE A 243 -7.79 9.27 -23.16
N ASN A 244 -7.08 10.39 -23.14
CA ASN A 244 -7.59 11.68 -22.66
C ASN A 244 -8.21 12.50 -23.82
N LYS A 245 -8.91 13.59 -23.48
CA LYS A 245 -9.66 14.43 -24.43
C LYS A 245 -10.77 13.67 -25.16
N ALA A 246 -11.46 12.79 -24.43
CA ALA A 246 -12.59 11.99 -24.94
C ALA A 246 -13.79 12.84 -25.40
N ASP A 247 -13.81 14.12 -25.08
CA ASP A 247 -14.75 15.12 -25.58
C ASP A 247 -14.55 15.50 -27.06
N ARG A 248 -13.43 15.05 -27.68
CA ARG A 248 -13.07 15.31 -29.07
C ARG A 248 -13.20 14.07 -29.94
N GLU A 249 -13.13 14.26 -31.26
CA GLU A 249 -13.00 13.14 -32.21
C GLU A 249 -11.74 12.31 -31.89
N GLN A 250 -11.90 10.99 -31.83
CA GLN A 250 -10.82 10.08 -31.43
C GLN A 250 -10.05 9.57 -32.66
N LEU A 251 -8.75 9.81 -32.68
CA LEU A 251 -7.84 9.46 -33.78
C LEU A 251 -6.78 8.42 -33.40
N VAL A 252 -6.78 7.97 -32.15
CA VAL A 252 -5.90 6.89 -31.68
C VAL A 252 -6.49 5.55 -32.11
N GLU A 253 -5.77 4.83 -32.97
CA GLU A 253 -6.14 3.48 -33.35
C GLU A 253 -5.86 2.52 -32.19
N HIS A 254 -6.84 1.70 -31.82
CA HIS A 254 -6.62 0.58 -30.90
C HIS A 254 -5.76 -0.47 -31.61
N GLU A 255 -4.45 -0.45 -31.43
CA GLU A 255 -3.65 -1.66 -31.65
C GLU A 255 -4.07 -2.67 -30.58
N ALA A 256 -4.87 -3.66 -31.02
CA ALA A 256 -5.38 -4.77 -30.22
C ALA A 256 -4.27 -5.77 -29.87
#